data_AF-A0A7J6XFH5-F1
#
_entry.id   AF-A0A7J6XFH5-F1
#
_cell.length_a   1.000
_cell.length_b   1.000
_cell.length_c   1.000
_cell.angle_alpha   90.00
_cell.angle_beta   90.00
_cell.angle_gamma   90.00
#
_symmetry.space_group_name_H-M   'P 1'
#
loop_
_entity.id
_entity.type
_entity.pdbx_description
1 polymer ?
#
loop_
_entity_poly.entity_id
_entity_poly.type
_entity_poly.pdbx_seq_one_letter_code
_entity_poly.pdbx_strand_id
1 'polypeptide(L)'
;MVGRSKYQDFQFLVDKVRKMVAGWKAKVLSQVGRTVLIKLVVEAIPVYNMASYALPAKFHDDISSICRDFWWHGNKEFKAIHTIAWSKLERPKGRAFRAVYPKWEQNYSVMVKCPVGASFFWRSMMKAAHVFRKGLAICIGNGESTEFWIDPWVIWQGNPTRLCDLEVAQVLSDWKVCDFICQESRMWDIPKLNEFLPSPIVSAITLIPIRHRSIKDSFKWNASTNGNFSVKTAYHLAKGDIPGTSLNQL
;
A
#
# COMPACT_ATOMS: atom_id res chain seq x y z
N MET A 1 -32.71 -4.38 24.04
CA MET A 1 -31.33 -4.91 24.14
C MET A 1 -31.22 -6.22 23.36
N VAL A 2 -31.03 -6.15 22.04
CA VAL A 2 -30.95 -7.35 21.17
C VAL A 2 -29.66 -7.21 20.36
N GLY A 3 -28.60 -7.94 20.72
CA GLY A 3 -27.35 -7.84 19.94
C GLY A 3 -26.19 -8.70 20.41
N ARG A 4 -26.05 -8.96 21.71
CA ARG A 4 -24.95 -9.81 22.22
C ARG A 4 -25.25 -11.32 22.20
N SER A 5 -26.50 -11.76 22.35
CA SER A 5 -26.80 -13.20 22.44
C SER A 5 -26.78 -13.92 21.07
N LYS A 6 -27.18 -13.24 19.97
CA LYS A 6 -27.27 -13.86 18.63
C LYS A 6 -25.97 -14.47 18.10
N TYR A 7 -24.80 -13.98 18.52
CA TYR A 7 -23.51 -14.56 18.11
C TYR A 7 -23.10 -15.76 18.98
N GLN A 8 -23.41 -15.72 20.28
CA GLN A 8 -23.09 -16.81 21.20
C GLN A 8 -23.77 -18.11 20.75
N ASP A 9 -24.98 -18.01 20.21
CA ASP A 9 -25.73 -19.14 19.66
C ASP A 9 -25.01 -19.82 18.48
N PHE A 10 -24.12 -19.13 17.74
CA PHE A 10 -23.36 -19.71 16.61
C PHE A 10 -21.89 -20.00 16.95
N GLN A 11 -21.44 -19.75 18.18
CA GLN A 11 -20.06 -19.97 18.60
C GLN A 11 -19.64 -21.43 18.40
N PHE A 12 -20.57 -22.37 18.65
CA PHE A 12 -20.32 -23.80 18.48
C PHE A 12 -19.93 -24.17 17.04
N LEU A 13 -20.43 -23.46 16.03
CA LEU A 13 -20.07 -23.68 14.62
C LEU A 13 -18.64 -23.22 14.34
N VAL A 14 -18.25 -22.06 14.89
CA VAL A 14 -16.88 -21.53 14.79
C VAL A 14 -15.89 -22.51 15.42
N ASP A 15 -16.22 -23.04 16.61
CA ASP A 15 -15.38 -24.00 17.31
C ASP A 15 -15.30 -25.33 16.56
N LYS A 16 -16.39 -25.77 15.91
CA LYS A 16 -16.40 -26.97 15.06
C LYS A 16 -15.49 -26.81 13.84
N VAL A 17 -15.53 -25.66 13.17
CA VAL A 17 -14.62 -25.35 12.05
C VAL A 17 -13.17 -25.33 12.55
N ARG A 18 -12.89 -24.65 13.67
CA ARG A 18 -11.56 -24.60 14.28
C ARG A 18 -11.02 -25.99 14.60
N LYS A 19 -11.84 -26.86 15.21
CA LYS A 19 -11.45 -28.21 15.59
C LYS A 19 -11.17 -29.08 14.37
N MET A 20 -12.02 -29.01 13.34
CA MET A 20 -11.79 -29.74 12.09
C MET A 20 -10.48 -29.31 11.44
N VAL A 21 -10.30 -28.00 11.24
CA VAL A 21 -9.09 -27.44 10.62
C VAL A 21 -7.82 -27.76 11.42
N ALA A 22 -7.87 -27.71 12.75
CA ALA A 22 -6.74 -28.05 13.62
C ALA A 22 -6.42 -29.56 13.67
N GLY A 23 -7.42 -30.43 13.48
CA GLY A 23 -7.24 -31.88 13.46
C GLY A 23 -6.44 -32.38 12.26
N TRP A 24 -6.40 -31.60 11.17
CA TRP A 24 -5.61 -31.95 9.99
C TRP A 24 -4.16 -31.51 10.13
N LYS A 25 -3.21 -32.44 9.92
CA LYS A 25 -1.78 -32.13 9.89
C LYS A 25 -1.47 -31.23 8.69
N ALA A 26 -1.48 -29.92 8.90
CA ALA A 26 -1.11 -28.93 7.90
C ALA A 26 0.31 -29.14 7.31
N LYS A 27 1.17 -29.90 8.00
CA LYS A 27 2.50 -30.34 7.54
C LYS A 27 2.48 -31.30 6.34
N VAL A 28 1.40 -32.05 6.13
CA VAL A 28 1.29 -33.06 5.03
C VAL A 28 0.57 -32.48 3.81
N LEU A 29 -0.13 -31.35 3.97
CA LEU A 29 -0.94 -30.73 2.93
C LEU A 29 -0.16 -29.65 2.19
N SER A 30 -0.11 -29.77 0.87
CA SER A 30 0.33 -28.71 -0.04
C SER A 30 -0.60 -27.49 0.07
N GLN A 31 -0.13 -26.33 -0.40
CA GLN A 31 -0.95 -25.11 -0.37
C GLN A 31 -2.29 -25.32 -1.11
N VAL A 32 -2.28 -25.99 -2.26
CA VAL A 32 -3.52 -26.32 -3.00
C VAL A 32 -4.42 -27.26 -2.19
N GLY A 33 -3.85 -28.27 -1.53
CA GLY A 33 -4.59 -29.19 -0.67
C GLY A 33 -5.30 -28.47 0.49
N ARG A 34 -4.70 -27.43 1.05
CA ARG A 34 -5.33 -26.59 2.08
C ARG A 34 -6.56 -25.83 1.55
N THR A 35 -6.63 -25.49 0.25
CA THR A 35 -7.73 -24.64 -0.29
C THR A 35 -8.96 -25.51 -0.41
N VAL A 36 -8.74 -26.69 -0.98
CA VAL A 36 -9.76 -27.71 -1.15
C VAL A 36 -10.32 -28.08 0.22
N LEU A 37 -9.44 -28.30 1.22
CA LEU A 37 -9.88 -28.60 2.58
C LEU A 37 -10.69 -27.46 3.20
N ILE A 38 -10.20 -26.21 3.15
CA ILE A 38 -10.93 -25.05 3.67
C ILE A 38 -12.31 -24.94 3.00
N LYS A 39 -12.35 -25.06 1.68
CA LYS A 39 -13.59 -24.98 0.90
C LYS A 39 -14.59 -26.05 1.36
N LEU A 40 -14.15 -27.30 1.45
CA LEU A 40 -15.00 -28.42 1.91
C LEU A 40 -15.52 -28.22 3.33
N VAL A 41 -14.68 -27.75 4.25
CA VAL A 41 -15.05 -27.56 5.67
C VAL A 41 -16.03 -26.39 5.84
N VAL A 42 -15.76 -25.26 5.18
CA VAL A 42 -16.60 -24.06 5.25
C VAL A 42 -17.93 -24.26 4.51
N GLU A 43 -17.97 -25.09 3.47
CA GLU A 43 -19.22 -25.47 2.82
C GLU A 43 -20.00 -26.48 3.68
N ALA A 44 -19.38 -27.50 4.25
CA ALA A 44 -20.12 -28.56 4.94
C ALA A 44 -20.73 -28.15 6.30
N ILE A 45 -20.02 -27.37 7.12
CA ILE A 45 -20.42 -27.11 8.52
C ILE A 45 -21.63 -26.19 8.68
N PRO A 46 -21.72 -25.05 7.96
CA PRO A 46 -22.80 -24.11 8.18
C PRO A 46 -24.02 -24.35 7.28
N VAL A 47 -23.98 -25.25 6.28
CA VAL A 47 -25.07 -25.44 5.29
C VAL A 47 -26.47 -25.56 5.92
N TYR A 48 -26.64 -26.39 6.95
CA TYR A 48 -27.92 -26.54 7.63
C TYR A 48 -28.36 -25.25 8.34
N ASN A 49 -27.43 -24.56 9.00
CA ASN A 49 -27.73 -23.33 9.74
C ASN A 49 -27.95 -22.13 8.81
N MET A 50 -27.26 -22.08 7.67
CA MET A 50 -27.45 -21.07 6.63
C MET A 50 -28.83 -21.19 5.96
N ALA A 51 -29.37 -22.40 5.86
CA ALA A 51 -30.71 -22.62 5.32
C ALA A 51 -31.82 -22.08 6.24
N SER A 52 -31.58 -22.03 7.55
CA SER A 52 -32.60 -21.62 8.54
C SER A 52 -32.35 -20.25 9.18
N TYR A 53 -31.13 -19.74 9.16
CA TYR A 53 -30.74 -18.52 9.88
C TYR A 53 -29.81 -17.61 9.09
N ALA A 54 -30.02 -16.30 9.22
CA ALA A 54 -29.09 -15.29 8.75
C ALA A 54 -27.89 -15.17 9.72
N LEU A 55 -26.70 -15.47 9.23
CA LEU A 55 -25.49 -15.48 10.05
C LEU A 55 -24.97 -14.05 10.34
N PRO A 56 -24.55 -13.73 11.58
CA PRO A 56 -23.98 -12.42 11.90
C PRO A 56 -22.66 -12.16 11.16
N ALA A 57 -22.37 -10.90 10.80
CA ALA A 57 -21.11 -10.52 10.15
C ALA A 57 -19.85 -10.99 10.91
N LYS A 58 -19.89 -10.94 12.25
CA LYS A 58 -18.80 -11.41 13.12
C LYS A 58 -18.47 -12.91 12.92
N PHE A 59 -19.48 -13.74 12.65
CA PHE A 59 -19.27 -15.16 12.34
C PHE A 59 -18.41 -15.33 11.08
N HIS A 60 -18.70 -14.58 10.02
CA HIS A 60 -17.93 -14.61 8.78
C HIS A 60 -16.48 -14.15 8.99
N ASP A 61 -16.27 -13.12 9.82
CA ASP A 61 -14.94 -12.62 10.16
C ASP A 61 -14.09 -13.66 10.91
N ASP A 62 -14.69 -14.35 11.88
CA ASP A 62 -14.00 -15.38 12.68
C ASP A 62 -13.64 -16.61 11.84
N ILE A 63 -14.57 -17.09 11.01
CA ILE A 63 -14.31 -18.18 10.06
C ILE A 63 -13.21 -17.78 9.08
N SER A 64 -13.27 -16.56 8.54
CA SER A 64 -12.24 -16.05 7.63
C SER A 64 -10.88 -15.92 8.33
N SER A 65 -10.84 -15.61 9.62
CA SER A 65 -9.60 -15.60 10.40
C SER A 65 -9.01 -17.01 10.54
N ILE A 66 -9.81 -17.98 10.97
CA ILE A 66 -9.36 -19.38 11.13
C ILE A 66 -8.86 -19.96 9.80
N CYS A 67 -9.59 -19.70 8.71
CA CYS A 67 -9.19 -20.16 7.37
C CYS A 67 -7.88 -19.52 6.92
N ARG A 68 -7.72 -18.20 7.12
CA ARG A 68 -6.45 -17.50 6.83
C ARG A 68 -5.30 -18.05 7.67
N ASP A 69 -5.54 -18.29 8.95
CA ASP A 69 -4.51 -18.79 9.85
C ASP A 69 -4.05 -20.18 9.45
N PHE A 70 -4.97 -21.10 9.12
CA PHE A 70 -4.62 -22.43 8.61
C PHE A 70 -3.96 -22.40 7.22
N TRP A 71 -4.45 -21.54 6.33
CA TRP A 71 -3.89 -21.34 5.00
C TRP A 71 -2.41 -20.93 5.07
N TRP A 72 -2.08 -19.98 5.95
CA TRP A 72 -0.74 -19.40 6.07
C TRP A 72 0.19 -20.13 7.06
N HIS A 73 -0.30 -20.50 8.25
CA HIS A 73 0.52 -20.94 9.40
C HIS A 73 0.62 -22.47 9.55
N GLY A 74 0.40 -23.24 8.49
CA GLY A 74 0.49 -24.69 8.55
C GLY A 74 1.82 -25.28 9.09
N ASN A 75 2.84 -24.45 9.35
CA ASN A 75 4.04 -24.77 10.11
C ASN A 75 4.35 -23.62 11.13
N LYS A 76 4.78 -23.96 12.36
CA LYS A 76 5.27 -22.99 13.36
C LYS A 76 6.67 -22.44 13.04
N GLU A 77 7.39 -23.06 12.10
CA GLU A 77 8.79 -22.72 11.78
C GLU A 77 8.93 -21.62 10.71
N PHE A 78 7.93 -21.39 9.86
CA PHE A 78 7.95 -20.32 8.86
C PHE A 78 7.16 -19.12 9.38
N LYS A 79 7.81 -17.96 9.53
CA LYS A 79 7.14 -16.68 9.81
C LYS A 79 6.14 -16.39 8.67
N ALA A 80 4.86 -16.34 9.00
CA ALA A 80 3.80 -16.12 8.02
C ALA A 80 3.85 -14.70 7.42
N ILE A 81 3.43 -14.58 6.16
CA ILE A 81 3.20 -13.28 5.51
C ILE A 81 1.84 -12.77 6.00
N HIS A 82 1.84 -11.77 6.88
CA HIS A 82 0.61 -11.12 7.33
C HIS A 82 -0.01 -10.31 6.19
N THR A 83 -1.18 -10.74 5.68
CA THR A 83 -1.97 -9.92 4.76
C THR A 83 -2.56 -8.74 5.51
N ILE A 84 -2.17 -7.53 5.11
CA ILE A 84 -2.70 -6.31 5.70
C ILE A 84 -4.05 -6.02 5.04
N ALA A 85 -5.06 -5.66 5.83
CA ALA A 85 -6.39 -5.34 5.32
C ALA A 85 -6.32 -4.30 4.20
N TRP A 86 -7.09 -4.49 3.12
CA TRP A 86 -7.12 -3.58 1.96
C TRP A 86 -7.43 -2.14 2.36
N SER A 87 -8.33 -1.92 3.32
CA SER A 87 -8.62 -0.60 3.88
C SER A 87 -7.42 0.08 4.57
N LYS A 88 -6.42 -0.69 5.00
CA LYS A 88 -5.12 -0.19 5.51
C LYS A 88 -4.08 0.03 4.40
N LEU A 89 -4.28 -0.55 3.21
CA LEU A 89 -3.50 -0.26 1.99
C LEU A 89 -4.05 0.97 1.26
N GLU A 90 -5.37 1.17 1.28
CA GLU A 90 -6.06 2.33 0.68
C GLU A 90 -5.79 3.64 1.41
N ARG A 91 -5.34 3.58 2.67
CA ARG A 91 -4.87 4.76 3.38
C ARG A 91 -3.38 4.95 3.13
N PRO A 92 -2.94 6.06 2.50
CA PRO A 92 -1.52 6.36 2.26
C PRO A 92 -0.66 6.45 3.55
N LYS A 93 -1.27 6.34 4.73
CA LYS A 93 -0.62 6.36 6.05
C LYS A 93 -0.48 4.99 6.72
N GLY A 94 -0.91 3.90 6.10
CA GLY A 94 -0.82 2.55 6.67
C GLY A 94 0.60 1.98 6.63
N ARG A 95 1.03 1.32 7.72
CA ARG A 95 2.30 0.56 7.77
C ARG A 95 2.47 -0.45 6.62
N ALA A 96 1.37 -0.84 5.98
CA ALA A 96 1.32 -1.67 4.77
C ALA A 96 1.79 -0.95 3.51
N PHE A 97 1.31 0.28 3.33
CA PHE A 97 1.77 1.14 2.26
C PHE A 97 3.25 1.44 2.46
N ARG A 98 3.71 1.62 3.71
CA ARG A 98 5.15 1.70 4.07
C ARG A 98 5.92 0.38 3.93
N ALA A 99 5.23 -0.76 3.85
CA ALA A 99 5.83 -2.06 3.56
C ALA A 99 5.91 -2.36 2.05
N VAL A 100 5.01 -1.78 1.25
CA VAL A 100 5.06 -1.74 -0.23
C VAL A 100 5.94 -0.57 -0.73
N TYR A 101 6.05 0.47 0.10
CA TYR A 101 6.88 1.66 -0.02
C TYR A 101 7.96 1.66 1.07
N PRO A 102 8.90 0.70 1.10
CA PRO A 102 10.15 0.95 1.78
C PRO A 102 10.87 2.09 1.03
N LYS A 103 11.58 2.93 1.79
CA LYS A 103 12.64 3.82 1.30
C LYS A 103 13.58 3.03 0.37
N TRP A 104 13.31 3.03 -0.93
CA TRP A 104 13.91 2.08 -1.87
C TRP A 104 15.27 2.49 -2.43
N GLU A 105 15.96 3.48 -1.86
CA GLU A 105 17.14 4.02 -2.54
C GLU A 105 18.37 4.32 -1.70
N GLN A 106 18.41 3.97 -0.41
CA GLN A 106 19.69 4.09 0.30
C GLN A 106 20.69 3.00 -0.08
N ASN A 107 20.29 1.98 -0.85
CA ASN A 107 21.22 1.00 -1.43
C ASN A 107 20.55 0.34 -2.66
N TYR A 108 20.88 0.79 -3.89
CA TYR A 108 21.45 -0.05 -4.96
C TYR A 108 21.12 0.37 -6.40
N SER A 109 22.19 0.53 -7.20
CA SER A 109 22.28 0.24 -8.65
C SER A 109 22.10 -1.25 -8.99
N VAL A 110 21.33 -2.00 -8.21
CA VAL A 110 21.03 -3.43 -8.41
C VAL A 110 19.55 -3.59 -8.18
N MET A 111 18.84 -3.82 -9.29
CA MET A 111 17.51 -4.39 -9.30
C MET A 111 17.40 -5.44 -8.18
N VAL A 112 16.53 -5.23 -7.19
CA VAL A 112 16.23 -6.25 -6.18
C VAL A 112 15.74 -7.49 -6.95
N LYS A 113 16.63 -8.46 -7.14
CA LYS A 113 16.30 -9.72 -7.79
C LYS A 113 15.22 -10.36 -6.92
N CYS A 114 14.10 -10.72 -7.55
CA CYS A 114 13.02 -11.42 -6.86
C CYS A 114 13.61 -12.68 -6.20
N PRO A 115 13.47 -12.86 -4.87
CA PRO A 115 14.05 -14.01 -4.18
C PRO A 115 13.59 -15.32 -4.83
N VAL A 116 14.53 -16.26 -5.03
CA VAL A 116 14.21 -17.58 -5.55
C VAL A 116 13.28 -18.27 -4.54
N GLY A 117 12.02 -18.49 -4.92
CA GLY A 117 10.97 -18.99 -4.02
C GLY A 117 9.94 -17.96 -3.55
N ALA A 118 10.04 -16.69 -3.98
CA ALA A 118 9.00 -15.70 -3.69
C ALA A 118 7.63 -16.13 -4.23
N SER A 119 6.57 -15.83 -3.47
CA SER A 119 5.19 -16.17 -3.84
C SER A 119 4.78 -15.52 -5.16
N PHE A 120 3.79 -16.11 -5.85
CA PHE A 120 3.21 -15.51 -7.05
C PHE A 120 2.73 -14.08 -6.80
N PHE A 121 2.19 -13.80 -5.62
CA PHE A 121 1.81 -12.46 -5.20
C PHE A 121 3.01 -11.50 -5.17
N TRP A 122 4.12 -11.88 -4.54
CA TRP A 122 5.33 -11.04 -4.50
C TRP A 122 5.95 -10.82 -5.88
N ARG A 123 5.96 -11.86 -6.72
CA ARG A 123 6.41 -11.74 -8.12
C ARG A 123 5.53 -10.76 -8.90
N SER A 124 4.22 -10.85 -8.73
CA SER A 124 3.26 -9.92 -9.35
C SER A 124 3.41 -8.49 -8.81
N MET A 125 3.66 -8.32 -7.51
CA MET A 125 3.90 -7.01 -6.91
C MET A 125 5.20 -6.37 -7.43
N MET A 126 6.28 -7.15 -7.53
CA MET A 126 7.54 -6.69 -8.12
C MET A 126 7.37 -6.28 -9.59
N LYS A 127 6.57 -7.04 -10.36
CA LYS A 127 6.19 -6.66 -11.72
C LYS A 127 5.36 -5.37 -11.74
N ALA A 128 4.47 -5.15 -10.77
CA ALA A 128 3.66 -3.93 -10.68
C ALA A 128 4.42 -2.71 -10.12
N ALA A 129 5.61 -2.89 -9.53
CA ALA A 129 6.34 -1.82 -8.85
C ALA A 129 6.62 -0.59 -9.73
N HIS A 130 6.91 -0.79 -11.02
CA HIS A 130 7.12 0.32 -11.96
C HIS A 130 5.86 1.17 -12.18
N VAL A 131 4.67 0.57 -12.12
CA VAL A 131 3.38 1.27 -12.20
C VAL A 131 3.20 2.18 -10.99
N PHE A 132 3.55 1.67 -9.80
CA PHE A 132 3.51 2.48 -8.58
C PHE A 132 4.49 3.65 -8.62
N ARG A 133 5.70 3.47 -9.17
CA ARG A 133 6.66 4.57 -9.36
C ARG A 133 6.09 5.71 -10.22
N LYS A 134 5.37 5.37 -11.30
CA LYS A 134 4.75 6.36 -12.20
C LYS A 134 3.48 6.99 -11.62
N GLY A 135 2.81 6.32 -10.70
CA GLY A 135 1.49 6.74 -10.22
C GLY A 135 1.52 7.39 -8.84
N LEU A 136 2.57 7.20 -8.05
CA LEU A 136 2.61 7.65 -6.67
C LEU A 136 3.37 8.95 -6.50
N ALA A 137 2.69 9.99 -6.00
CA ALA A 137 3.29 11.27 -5.66
C ALA A 137 3.15 11.55 -4.16
N ILE A 138 4.11 12.27 -3.59
CA ILE A 138 3.95 12.87 -2.27
C ILE A 138 3.37 14.27 -2.41
N CYS A 139 2.23 14.51 -1.77
CA CYS A 139 1.72 15.86 -1.57
C CYS A 139 2.35 16.45 -0.31
N ILE A 140 3.04 17.56 -0.49
CA ILE A 140 3.74 18.28 0.57
C ILE A 140 2.72 18.92 1.52
N GLY A 141 2.91 18.62 2.80
CA GLY A 141 2.28 19.33 3.91
C GLY A 141 3.31 20.24 4.56
N ASN A 142 3.94 19.76 5.62
CA ASN A 142 5.00 20.46 6.35
C ASN A 142 6.43 20.16 5.85
N GLY A 143 6.62 19.16 4.98
CA GLY A 143 7.91 18.85 4.34
C GLY A 143 8.95 18.20 5.26
N GLU A 144 8.65 17.98 6.54
CA GLU A 144 9.60 17.40 7.52
C GLU A 144 9.86 15.92 7.25
N SER A 145 8.87 15.21 6.71
CA SER A 145 8.98 13.76 6.49
C SER A 145 9.51 13.38 5.11
N THR A 146 9.56 14.33 4.19
CA THR A 146 9.89 14.11 2.77
C THR A 146 11.36 14.45 2.50
N GLU A 147 12.10 13.51 1.93
CA GLU A 147 13.48 13.69 1.46
C GLU A 147 13.50 14.42 0.13
N PHE A 148 14.31 15.47 0.03
CA PHE A 148 14.28 16.39 -1.11
C PHE A 148 14.63 15.69 -2.43
N TRP A 149 15.67 14.85 -2.44
CA TRP A 149 16.16 14.23 -3.68
C TRP A 149 15.49 12.91 -4.03
N ILE A 150 15.18 12.09 -3.02
CA ILE A 150 14.85 10.67 -3.15
C ILE A 150 13.33 10.44 -3.24
N ASP A 151 12.53 11.31 -2.63
CA ASP A 151 11.09 11.12 -2.64
C ASP A 151 10.45 11.75 -3.90
N PRO A 152 9.44 11.11 -4.52
CA PRO A 152 8.76 11.59 -5.71
C PRO A 152 7.67 12.59 -5.34
N TRP A 153 8.07 13.80 -4.93
CA TRP A 153 7.16 14.88 -4.53
C TRP A 153 6.97 15.94 -5.63
N VAL A 154 7.82 15.95 -6.66
CA VAL A 154 7.70 16.85 -7.82
C VAL A 154 7.01 16.12 -8.96
N ILE A 155 6.00 16.77 -9.57
CA ILE A 155 5.42 16.29 -10.83
C ILE A 155 6.18 16.94 -11.98
N TRP A 156 6.94 16.14 -12.72
CA TRP A 156 7.69 16.57 -13.89
C TRP A 156 7.18 15.84 -15.12
N GLN A 157 6.81 16.59 -16.18
CA GLN A 157 6.24 16.03 -17.41
C GLN A 157 5.04 15.09 -17.16
N GLY A 158 4.20 15.43 -16.19
CA GLY A 158 3.01 14.65 -15.82
C GLY A 158 3.27 13.42 -14.94
N ASN A 159 4.53 13.13 -14.59
CA ASN A 159 4.89 12.00 -13.75
C ASN A 159 5.52 12.42 -12.41
N PRO A 160 5.22 11.73 -11.30
CA PRO A 160 5.97 11.87 -10.06
C PRO A 160 7.43 11.48 -10.31
N THR A 161 8.33 12.41 -10.02
CA THR A 161 9.73 12.31 -10.40
C THR A 161 10.62 12.57 -9.20
N ARG A 162 11.69 11.79 -9.09
CA ARG A 162 12.75 12.00 -8.10
C ARG A 162 13.78 12.94 -8.69
N LEU A 163 14.23 13.91 -7.91
CA LEU A 163 15.22 14.87 -8.39
C LEU A 163 16.60 14.22 -8.61
N CYS A 164 16.91 13.15 -7.88
CA CYS A 164 18.13 12.37 -8.11
C CYS A 164 18.18 11.69 -9.50
N ASP A 165 17.02 11.35 -10.07
CA ASP A 165 16.93 10.68 -11.38
C ASP A 165 17.18 11.66 -12.55
N LEU A 166 17.18 12.97 -12.28
CA LEU A 166 17.33 14.01 -13.29
C LEU A 166 18.81 14.40 -13.55
N GLU A 167 19.76 13.70 -12.91
CA GLU A 167 21.21 14.00 -12.96
C GLU A 167 21.54 15.46 -12.56
N VAL A 168 20.67 16.10 -11.78
CA VAL A 168 20.76 17.52 -11.45
C VAL A 168 21.76 17.78 -10.31
N ALA A 169 22.02 16.79 -9.45
CA ALA A 169 22.88 16.94 -8.28
C ALA A 169 24.13 16.04 -8.37
N GLN A 170 25.31 16.63 -8.20
CA GLN A 170 26.59 15.91 -8.14
C GLN A 170 26.81 15.20 -6.81
N VAL A 171 26.18 15.68 -5.72
CA VAL A 171 26.23 15.09 -4.38
C VAL A 171 24.82 15.11 -3.79
N LEU A 172 24.32 13.93 -3.41
CA LEU A 172 23.05 13.81 -2.71
C LEU A 172 23.27 14.17 -1.23
N SER A 173 22.77 15.34 -0.83
CA SER A 173 22.68 15.77 0.55
C SER A 173 21.43 15.19 1.23
N ASP A 174 21.47 14.95 2.54
CA ASP A 174 20.33 14.43 3.32
C ASP A 174 19.24 15.48 3.62
N TRP A 175 18.99 16.39 2.67
CA TRP A 175 18.06 17.49 2.85
C TRP A 175 16.60 17.05 2.89
N LYS A 176 15.82 17.79 3.68
CA LYS A 176 14.36 17.68 3.72
C LYS A 176 13.73 18.77 2.89
N VAL A 177 12.50 18.51 2.44
CA VAL A 177 11.71 19.51 1.72
C VAL A 177 11.47 20.76 2.58
N CYS A 178 11.30 20.60 3.90
CA CYS A 178 11.15 21.74 4.81
C CYS A 178 12.33 22.71 4.82
N ASP A 179 13.54 22.26 4.45
CA ASP A 179 14.75 23.10 4.44
C ASP A 179 14.75 24.12 3.29
N PHE A 180 13.84 23.95 2.33
CA PHE A 180 13.62 24.83 1.18
C PHE A 180 12.31 25.64 1.29
N ILE A 181 11.66 25.58 2.46
CA ILE A 181 10.42 26.30 2.75
C ILE A 181 10.73 27.37 3.80
N CYS A 182 10.51 28.63 3.46
CA CYS A 182 10.61 29.71 4.44
C CYS A 182 9.47 29.62 5.45
N GLN A 183 9.81 29.39 6.73
CA GLN A 183 8.81 29.16 7.79
C GLN A 183 7.91 30.37 8.05
N GLU A 184 8.42 31.58 7.81
CA GLU A 184 7.72 32.84 8.08
C GLU A 184 6.80 33.23 6.93
N SER A 185 7.30 33.19 5.69
CA SER A 185 6.55 33.59 4.49
C SER A 185 5.70 32.48 3.89
N ARG A 186 5.94 31.21 4.25
CA ARG A 186 5.28 30.02 3.67
C ARG A 186 5.41 29.94 2.15
N MET A 187 6.56 30.38 1.66
CA MET A 187 6.93 30.32 0.26
C MET A 187 8.18 29.47 0.11
N TRP A 188 8.35 28.93 -1.10
CA TRP A 188 9.59 28.30 -1.49
C TRP A 188 10.74 29.31 -1.45
N ASP A 189 11.88 28.89 -0.94
CA ASP A 189 13.13 29.64 -1.03
C ASP A 189 13.67 29.54 -2.46
N ILE A 190 13.14 30.38 -3.35
CA ILE A 190 13.47 30.39 -4.78
C ILE A 190 14.96 30.64 -5.02
N PRO A 191 15.63 31.60 -4.34
CA PRO A 191 17.08 31.77 -4.47
C PRO A 191 17.86 30.49 -4.19
N LYS A 192 17.55 29.82 -3.07
CA LYS A 192 18.20 28.56 -2.68
C LYS A 192 17.89 27.42 -3.65
N LEU A 193 16.67 27.34 -4.19
CA LEU A 193 16.30 26.33 -5.18
C LEU A 193 17.06 26.52 -6.50
N ASN A 194 17.21 27.76 -6.98
CA ASN A 194 17.94 28.07 -8.21
C ASN A 194 19.44 27.77 -8.14
N GLU A 195 20.01 27.71 -6.94
CA GLU A 195 21.42 27.31 -6.73
C GLU A 195 21.63 25.83 -7.07
N PHE A 196 20.65 24.97 -6.77
CA PHE A 196 20.79 23.51 -6.88
C PHE A 196 19.97 22.88 -8.01
N LEU A 197 19.01 23.61 -8.60
CA LEU A 197 18.10 23.08 -9.62
C LEU A 197 17.99 24.01 -10.85
N PRO A 198 17.89 23.45 -12.06
CA PRO A 198 17.55 24.19 -13.27
C PRO A 198 16.21 24.93 -13.14
N SER A 199 16.16 26.14 -13.72
CA SER A 199 14.98 27.01 -13.73
C SER A 199 13.65 26.30 -14.08
N PRO A 200 13.56 25.38 -15.06
CA PRO A 200 12.31 24.70 -15.39
C PRO A 200 11.74 23.87 -14.23
N ILE A 201 12.61 23.21 -13.45
CA ILE A 201 12.21 22.38 -12.31
C ILE A 201 11.79 23.29 -11.15
N VAL A 202 12.50 24.39 -10.93
CA VAL A 202 12.16 25.39 -9.91
C VAL A 202 10.77 25.99 -10.18
N SER A 203 10.44 26.27 -11.45
CA SER A 203 9.08 26.71 -11.82
C SER A 203 8.03 25.66 -11.47
N ALA A 204 8.28 24.39 -11.73
CA ALA A 204 7.37 23.31 -11.36
C ALA A 204 7.19 23.19 -9.84
N ILE A 205 8.27 23.33 -9.06
CA ILE A 205 8.23 23.31 -7.58
C ILE A 205 7.44 24.51 -7.04
N THR A 206 7.64 25.69 -7.62
CA THR A 206 6.95 26.92 -7.19
C THR A 206 5.44 26.81 -7.32
N LEU A 207 4.94 26.02 -8.28
CA LEU A 207 3.51 25.76 -8.45
C LEU A 207 2.93 24.85 -7.36
N ILE A 208 3.75 24.16 -6.56
CA ILE A 208 3.27 23.26 -5.51
C ILE A 208 2.82 24.10 -4.30
N PRO A 209 1.53 24.07 -3.93
CA PRO A 209 1.04 24.84 -2.80
C PRO A 209 1.49 24.22 -1.47
N ILE A 210 2.12 25.03 -0.63
CA ILE A 210 2.54 24.63 0.72
C ILE A 210 1.32 24.66 1.65
N ARG A 211 0.90 23.49 2.15
CA ARG A 211 -0.28 23.36 3.02
C ARG A 211 0.07 23.69 4.49
N HIS A 212 -0.95 23.94 5.31
CA HIS A 212 -0.83 24.39 6.71
C HIS A 212 0.16 23.54 7.56
N ARG A 213 0.90 24.19 8.49
CA ARG A 213 2.02 23.64 9.29
C ARG A 213 1.69 22.35 10.08
N SER A 214 0.42 22.14 10.42
CA SER A 214 -0.04 20.96 11.17
C SER A 214 -0.36 19.74 10.28
N ILE A 215 -0.34 19.89 8.96
CA ILE A 215 -0.66 18.81 8.03
C ILE A 215 0.62 18.08 7.64
N LYS A 216 0.70 16.81 8.04
CA LYS A 216 1.80 15.92 7.64
C LYS A 216 1.72 15.59 6.15
N ASP A 217 2.88 15.39 5.54
CA ASP A 217 3.01 14.92 4.15
C ASP A 217 2.21 13.63 3.94
N SER A 218 1.69 13.46 2.73
CA SER A 218 0.83 12.31 2.39
C SER A 218 1.00 11.86 0.96
N PHE A 219 0.90 10.55 0.73
CA PHE A 219 0.89 10.01 -0.63
C PHE A 219 -0.45 10.22 -1.32
N LYS A 220 -0.41 10.52 -2.61
CA LYS A 220 -1.55 10.53 -3.52
C LYS A 220 -1.25 9.76 -4.78
N TRP A 221 -2.30 9.21 -5.36
CA TRP A 221 -2.27 8.55 -6.66
C TRP A 221 -2.51 9.59 -7.77
N ASN A 222 -1.45 9.92 -8.51
CA ASN A 222 -1.44 10.94 -9.56
C ASN A 222 -2.32 10.57 -10.77
N ALA A 223 -2.52 9.27 -11.04
CA ALA A 223 -3.37 8.81 -12.14
C ALA A 223 -4.87 8.76 -11.79
N SER A 224 -5.30 9.42 -10.70
CA SER A 224 -6.70 9.53 -10.29
C SER A 224 -7.01 10.98 -9.92
N THR A 225 -8.15 11.49 -10.40
CA THR A 225 -8.63 12.85 -10.10
C THR A 225 -8.83 13.09 -8.61
N ASN A 226 -9.18 12.05 -7.86
CA ASN A 226 -9.50 12.15 -6.44
C ASN A 226 -8.27 11.87 -5.57
N GLY A 227 -7.12 11.56 -6.17
CA GLY A 227 -5.88 11.19 -5.48
C GLY A 227 -5.90 9.81 -4.82
N ASN A 228 -7.00 9.06 -4.92
CA ASN A 228 -7.13 7.72 -4.36
C ASN A 228 -6.68 6.65 -5.35
N PHE A 229 -6.00 5.63 -4.82
CA PHE A 229 -5.58 4.47 -5.59
C PHE A 229 -6.77 3.60 -5.99
N SER A 230 -6.77 3.11 -7.23
CA SER A 230 -7.69 2.07 -7.70
C SER A 230 -6.95 1.14 -8.66
N VAL A 231 -7.29 -0.15 -8.62
CA VAL A 231 -6.73 -1.14 -9.55
C VAL A 231 -7.05 -0.76 -11.01
N LYS A 232 -8.22 -0.14 -11.27
CA LYS A 232 -8.61 0.34 -12.60
C LYS A 232 -7.64 1.41 -13.10
N THR A 233 -7.37 2.44 -12.30
CA THR A 233 -6.48 3.53 -12.70
C THR A 233 -5.02 3.06 -12.79
N ALA A 234 -4.59 2.13 -11.94
CA ALA A 234 -3.29 1.49 -12.05
C ALA A 234 -3.14 0.66 -13.33
N TYR A 235 -4.19 -0.06 -13.74
CA TYR A 235 -4.18 -0.83 -14.99
C TYR A 235 -4.10 0.08 -16.23
N HIS A 236 -4.86 1.18 -16.27
CA HIS A 236 -4.77 2.16 -17.34
C HIS A 236 -3.39 2.82 -17.40
N LEU A 237 -2.82 3.20 -16.24
CA LEU A 237 -1.45 3.71 -16.16
C LEU A 237 -0.41 2.71 -16.68
N ALA A 238 -0.58 1.42 -16.40
CA ALA A 238 0.29 0.36 -16.88
C ALA A 238 0.22 0.16 -18.40
N LYS A 239 -0.96 0.40 -19.00
CA LYS A 239 -1.17 0.37 -20.45
C LYS A 239 -0.70 1.63 -21.18
N GLY A 240 -0.45 2.72 -20.45
CA GLY A 240 -0.19 4.03 -21.02
C GLY A 240 -1.46 4.82 -21.37
N ASP A 241 -2.63 4.28 -21.06
CA ASP A 241 -3.95 4.87 -21.33
C ASP A 241 -4.37 5.86 -20.23
N ILE A 242 -3.48 6.77 -19.80
CA ILE A 242 -3.84 7.71 -18.74
C ILE A 242 -4.85 8.72 -19.31
N PRO A 243 -6.08 8.82 -18.76
CA PRO A 243 -6.95 9.95 -19.07
C PRO A 243 -6.26 11.20 -18.52
N GLY A 244 -5.96 12.15 -19.41
CA GLY A 244 -5.18 13.33 -19.08
C GLY A 244 -5.55 13.94 -17.74
N THR A 245 -4.57 14.05 -16.85
CA THR A 245 -4.66 14.98 -15.73
C THR A 245 -4.67 16.36 -16.36
N SER A 246 -5.85 16.95 -16.44
CA SER A 246 -6.02 18.40 -16.53
C SER A 246 -5.07 19.04 -15.53
N LEU A 247 -4.01 19.64 -16.06
CA LEU A 247 -3.24 20.70 -15.41
C LEU A 247 -4.24 21.66 -14.73
N ASN A 248 -3.92 22.07 -13.49
CA ASN A 248 -4.52 23.23 -12.80
C ASN A 248 -5.77 23.03 -11.93
N GLN A 249 -5.81 22.06 -11.01
CA GLN A 249 -6.63 22.22 -9.79
C GLN A 249 -5.95 21.60 -8.56
N LEU A 250 -5.07 22.37 -7.92
CA LEU A 250 -4.90 22.45 -6.45
C LEU A 250 -4.06 23.67 -6.09
#